data_AF-A0A9N9RAG9-F1
#
_entry.id   AF-A0A9N9RAG9-F1
#
_cell.length_a   1.000
_cell.length_b   1.000
_cell.length_c   1.000
_cell.angle_alpha   90.00
_cell.angle_beta   90.00
_cell.angle_gamma   90.00
#
_symmetry.space_group_name_H-M   'P 1'
#
loop_
_entity.id
_entity.type
_entity.pdbx_description
1 polymer ?
#
loop_
_entity_poly.entity_id
_entity_poly.type
_entity_poly.pdbx_seq_one_letter_code
_entity_poly.pdbx_strand_id
1 'polypeptide(L)'
;MASEAILKYLVDTNRPYSCADVTVNLRGAYTKTVVQKTLDALVESGKIRCKLYGKQKVYVALQEDNKENDTDVEDYDSQLKCLSQLLEENISKLKSVESKLKILTSAPTTLAALSQIDQAKQRINSMEIKLNTLRNSTAVISADEKKLILDQHQKLFKEYRYGNR
;
A
#
# COMPACT_ATOMS: atom_id res chain seq x y z
N MET A 1 26.09 -20.70 -15.22
CA MET A 1 25.59 -21.53 -16.36
C MET A 1 24.28 -22.22 -15.97
N ALA A 2 23.50 -22.80 -16.90
CA ALA A 2 22.20 -23.43 -16.56
C ALA A 2 22.30 -24.55 -15.51
N SER A 3 23.37 -25.35 -15.57
CA SER A 3 23.67 -26.41 -14.60
C SER A 3 23.83 -25.90 -13.17
N GLU A 4 24.55 -24.79 -13.01
CA GLU A 4 24.83 -24.16 -11.71
C GLU A 4 23.58 -23.54 -11.09
N ALA A 5 22.77 -22.86 -11.90
CA ALA A 5 21.51 -22.28 -11.44
C ALA A 5 20.52 -23.36 -10.96
N ILE A 6 20.42 -24.47 -11.70
CA ILE A 6 19.54 -25.60 -11.35
C ILE A 6 20.05 -26.34 -10.12
N LEU A 7 21.35 -26.59 -10.02
CA LEU A 7 21.95 -27.23 -8.85
C LEU A 7 21.75 -26.39 -7.60
N LYS A 8 22.08 -25.09 -7.68
CA LYS A 8 21.88 -24.14 -6.58
C LYS A 8 20.43 -24.12 -6.12
N TYR A 9 19.48 -24.07 -7.05
CA TYR A 9 18.06 -24.11 -6.73
C TYR A 9 17.65 -25.39 -5.98
N LEU A 10 18.10 -26.56 -6.44
CA LEU A 10 17.80 -27.84 -5.78
C LEU A 10 18.43 -27.96 -4.39
N VAL A 11 19.63 -27.41 -4.19
CA VAL A 11 20.32 -27.39 -2.89
C VAL A 11 19.62 -26.42 -1.93
N ASP A 12 19.34 -25.19 -2.36
CA ASP A 12 18.71 -24.15 -1.53
C ASP A 12 17.31 -24.56 -1.07
N THR A 13 16.55 -25.24 -1.94
CA THR A 13 15.20 -25.69 -1.61
C THR A 13 15.17 -27.02 -0.88
N ASN A 14 16.19 -27.86 -1.07
CA ASN A 14 16.34 -29.18 -0.48
C ASN A 14 15.06 -30.05 -0.55
N ARG A 15 14.31 -29.91 -1.65
CA ARG A 15 13.02 -30.59 -1.90
C ARG A 15 13.09 -31.40 -3.20
N PRO A 16 12.40 -32.56 -3.26
CA PRO A 16 12.31 -33.34 -4.49
C PRO A 16 11.37 -32.67 -5.50
N TYR A 17 11.85 -32.50 -6.74
CA TYR A 17 11.08 -31.86 -7.83
C TYR A 17 11.10 -32.68 -9.12
N SER A 18 10.05 -32.55 -9.94
CA SER A 18 10.08 -33.03 -11.31
C SER A 18 10.75 -32.02 -12.25
N CYS A 19 11.14 -32.46 -13.46
CA CYS A 19 11.68 -31.55 -14.47
C CYS A 19 10.71 -30.42 -14.85
N ALA A 20 9.39 -30.70 -14.84
CA ALA A 20 8.39 -29.70 -15.13
C ALA A 20 8.36 -28.63 -14.04
N ASP A 21 8.37 -29.05 -12.76
CA ASP A 21 8.34 -28.15 -11.62
C ASP A 21 9.57 -27.25 -11.58
N VAL A 22 10.78 -27.82 -11.81
CA VAL A 22 12.01 -27.02 -11.87
C VAL A 22 11.93 -25.96 -12.98
N THR A 23 11.35 -26.30 -14.13
CA THR A 23 11.19 -25.34 -15.24
C THR A 23 10.27 -24.18 -14.86
N VAL A 24 9.16 -24.47 -14.18
CA VAL A 24 8.19 -23.47 -13.72
C VAL A 24 8.77 -22.62 -12.57
N ASN A 25 9.46 -23.26 -11.62
CA ASN A 25 10.03 -22.58 -10.45
C ASN A 25 11.18 -21.64 -10.82
N LEU A 26 11.93 -21.98 -11.87
CA LEU A 26 12.92 -21.08 -12.49
C LEU A 26 12.30 -20.03 -13.41
N ARG A 27 10.98 -19.84 -13.34
CA ARG A 27 10.19 -18.85 -14.11
C ARG A 27 10.43 -18.92 -15.62
N GLY A 28 10.69 -20.12 -16.14
CA GLY A 28 10.97 -20.32 -17.57
C GLY A 28 12.30 -19.74 -18.06
N ALA A 29 13.25 -19.45 -17.17
CA ALA A 29 14.59 -18.98 -17.55
C ALA A 29 15.32 -19.93 -18.51
N TYR A 30 14.99 -21.23 -18.47
CA TYR A 30 15.49 -22.26 -19.37
C TYR A 30 14.32 -23.08 -19.92
N THR A 31 14.46 -23.56 -21.16
CA THR A 31 13.45 -24.44 -21.77
C THR A 31 13.44 -25.80 -21.07
N LYS A 32 12.29 -26.48 -21.07
CA LYS A 32 12.13 -27.81 -20.46
C LYS A 32 13.17 -28.82 -20.94
N THR A 33 13.54 -28.77 -22.22
CA THR A 33 14.57 -29.64 -22.80
C THR A 33 15.96 -29.37 -22.24
N VAL A 34 16.32 -28.10 -22.05
CA VAL A 34 17.58 -27.71 -21.42
C VAL A 34 17.60 -28.16 -19.97
N VAL A 35 16.53 -27.89 -19.21
CA VAL A 35 16.39 -28.30 -17.80
C VAL A 35 16.52 -29.82 -17.66
N GLN A 36 15.84 -30.58 -18.51
CA GLN A 36 15.92 -32.05 -18.48
C GLN A 36 17.34 -32.55 -18.73
N LYS A 37 18.01 -32.05 -19.78
CA LYS A 37 19.40 -32.42 -20.09
C LYS A 37 20.35 -32.07 -18.96
N THR A 38 20.20 -30.89 -18.35
CA THR A 38 21.04 -30.49 -17.23
C THR A 38 20.78 -31.34 -15.98
N LEU A 39 19.53 -31.72 -15.70
CA LEU A 39 19.20 -32.58 -14.58
C LEU A 39 19.78 -33.99 -14.78
N ASP A 40 19.59 -34.58 -15.97
CA ASP A 40 20.18 -35.87 -16.30
C ASP A 40 21.74 -35.81 -16.22
N ALA A 41 22.38 -34.74 -16.72
CA ALA A 41 23.83 -34.55 -16.59
C ALA A 41 24.30 -34.37 -15.14
N LEU A 42 23.52 -33.68 -14.30
CA LEU A 42 23.81 -33.53 -12.87
C LEU A 42 23.70 -34.86 -12.13
N VAL A 43 22.77 -35.72 -12.53
CA VAL A 43 22.64 -37.10 -12.01
C VAL A 43 23.84 -37.93 -12.43
N GLU A 44 24.27 -37.87 -13.69
CA GLU A 44 25.46 -38.57 -14.18
C GLU A 44 26.73 -38.12 -13.47
N SER A 45 26.85 -36.82 -13.17
CA SER A 45 27.96 -36.27 -12.39
C SER A 45 27.90 -36.60 -10.90
N GLY A 46 26.85 -37.29 -10.43
CA GLY A 46 26.69 -37.67 -9.03
C GLY A 46 26.40 -36.51 -8.08
N LYS A 47 25.97 -35.34 -8.58
CA LYS A 47 25.68 -34.15 -7.76
C LYS A 47 24.25 -34.14 -7.20
N ILE A 48 23.33 -34.80 -7.89
CA ILE A 48 21.93 -34.92 -7.49
C ILE A 48 21.47 -36.36 -7.67
N ARG A 49 20.46 -36.79 -6.91
CA ARG A 49 19.85 -38.12 -7.03
C ARG A 49 18.57 -38.03 -7.84
N CYS A 50 18.37 -38.98 -8.75
CA CYS A 50 17.10 -39.16 -9.46
C CYS A 50 16.44 -40.46 -9.02
N LYS A 51 15.12 -40.41 -8.78
CA LYS A 51 14.29 -41.59 -8.55
C LYS A 51 13.13 -41.61 -9.53
N LEU A 52 12.89 -42.79 -10.11
CA LEU A 52 11.79 -43.04 -11.04
C LEU A 52 10.56 -43.49 -10.25
N TYR A 53 9.43 -42.83 -10.51
CA TYR A 53 8.11 -43.15 -9.98
C TYR A 53 7.17 -43.41 -11.15
N GLY A 54 7.05 -44.68 -11.55
CA GLY A 54 6.32 -45.07 -12.76
C GLY A 54 6.92 -44.42 -14.01
N LYS A 55 6.17 -43.50 -14.63
CA LYS A 55 6.61 -42.74 -15.82
C LYS A 55 7.31 -41.42 -15.49
N GLN A 56 7.34 -40.99 -14.23
CA GLN A 56 7.86 -39.69 -13.82
C GLN A 56 9.23 -39.80 -13.16
N LYS A 57 10.14 -38.87 -13.48
CA LYS A 57 11.45 -38.71 -12.82
C LYS A 57 11.37 -37.59 -11.79
N VAL A 58 11.86 -37.87 -10.58
CA VAL A 58 11.96 -36.91 -9.48
C VAL A 58 13.44 -36.76 -9.12
N TYR A 59 13.90 -35.52 -9.05
CA TYR A 59 15.29 -35.14 -8.78
C TYR A 59 15.38 -34.44 -7.41
N VAL A 60 16.43 -34.75 -6.66
CA VAL A 60 16.69 -34.15 -5.35
C VAL A 60 18.20 -33.93 -5.18
N ALA A 61 18.59 -32.84 -4.54
CA ALA A 61 19.98 -32.62 -4.16
C ALA A 61 20.45 -33.70 -3.17
N LEU A 62 21.73 -34.04 -3.21
CA LEU A 62 22.32 -34.92 -2.20
C LEU A 62 22.51 -34.13 -0.91
N GLN A 63 22.02 -34.69 0.19
CA GLN A 63 22.33 -34.22 1.54
C GLN A 63 23.59 -34.95 1.97
N GLU A 64 24.65 -34.21 2.31
CA GLU A 64 25.79 -34.81 2.97
C GLU A 64 25.35 -35.23 4.38
N ASP A 65 25.57 -36.50 4.74
CA ASP A 65 25.42 -36.97 6.12
C ASP A 65 26.57 -36.39 6.95
N ASN A 66 26.61 -35.07 7.11
CA ASN A 66 27.54 -34.45 8.04
C ASN A 66 27.00 -34.68 9.45
N LYS A 67 27.19 -35.91 9.94
CA LYS A 67 27.09 -36.25 11.36
C LYS A 67 28.32 -35.69 12.06
N GLU A 68 28.49 -34.38 12.02
CA GLU A 68 29.34 -33.70 13.00
C GLU A 68 28.61 -33.84 14.34
N ASN A 69 29.02 -34.89 15.06
CA ASN A 69 28.94 -35.14 16.50
C ASN A 69 27.75 -34.47 17.24
N ASP A 70 26.91 -35.31 17.85
CA ASP A 70 25.91 -34.99 18.90
C ASP A 70 26.50 -34.26 20.15
N THR A 71 27.69 -33.66 20.07
CA THR A 71 28.39 -33.00 21.18
C THR A 71 27.99 -31.55 21.37
N ASP A 72 27.50 -30.88 20.32
CA ASP A 72 26.95 -29.52 20.41
C ASP A 72 25.46 -29.57 20.06
N VAL A 73 24.66 -30.16 20.96
CA VAL A 73 23.21 -29.94 20.97
C VAL A 73 22.97 -28.51 21.42
N GLU A 74 23.33 -27.54 20.59
CA GLU A 74 22.78 -26.20 20.71
C GLU A 74 21.27 -26.35 20.70
N ASP A 75 20.61 -25.90 21.77
CA ASP A 75 19.16 -25.91 21.89
C ASP A 75 18.60 -24.85 20.93
N TYR A 76 18.59 -25.19 19.64
CA TYR A 76 18.03 -24.36 18.58
C TYR A 76 16.56 -24.03 18.85
N ASP A 77 15.83 -24.88 19.57
CA ASP A 77 14.45 -24.60 19.98
C ASP A 77 14.40 -23.44 20.97
N SER A 78 15.33 -23.37 21.95
CA SER A 78 15.44 -22.23 22.84
C SER A 78 15.83 -20.95 22.11
N GLN A 79 16.77 -21.02 21.16
CA GLN A 79 17.19 -19.87 20.36
C GLN A 79 16.05 -19.38 19.47
N LEU A 80 15.34 -20.29 18.78
CA LEU A 80 14.17 -19.98 17.97
C LEU A 80 13.07 -19.34 18.80
N LYS A 81 12.83 -19.84 20.02
CA LYS A 81 11.83 -19.27 20.93
C LYS A 81 12.22 -17.85 21.36
N CYS A 82 13.48 -17.65 21.74
CA CYS A 82 14.01 -16.33 22.12
C CYS A 82 13.91 -15.32 20.96
N LEU A 83 14.35 -15.71 19.76
CA LEU A 83 14.29 -14.87 18.57
C LEU A 83 12.85 -14.56 18.15
N SER A 84 11.95 -15.53 18.25
CA SER A 84 10.53 -15.33 17.94
C SER A 84 9.88 -14.35 18.91
N GLN A 85 10.17 -14.48 20.21
CA GLN A 85 9.68 -13.53 21.21
C GLN A 85 10.22 -12.12 20.97
N LEU A 86 11.52 -11.98 20.68
CA LEU A 86 12.13 -10.68 20.38
C LEU A 86 11.53 -10.05 19.11
N LEU A 87 11.20 -10.87 18.11
CA LEU A 87 10.52 -10.43 16.90
C LEU A 87 9.10 -9.92 17.22
N GLU A 88 8.32 -10.64 18.02
CA GLU A 88 6.98 -10.22 18.45
C GLU A 88 7.04 -8.89 19.24
N GLU A 89 7.99 -8.77 20.16
CA GLU A 89 8.21 -7.54 20.92
C GLU A 89 8.54 -6.37 20.00
N ASN A 90 9.42 -6.55 19.02
CA ASN A 90 9.78 -5.50 18.07
C ASN A 90 8.61 -5.11 17.16
N ILE A 91 7.79 -6.07 16.71
CA ILE A 91 6.56 -5.76 15.95
C ILE A 91 5.60 -4.93 16.81
N SER A 92 5.45 -5.27 18.09
CA SER A 92 4.58 -4.51 19.00
C SER A 92 5.08 -3.08 19.22
N LYS A 93 6.39 -2.90 19.39
CA LYS A 93 7.05 -1.58 19.52
C LYS A 93 6.87 -0.76 18.25
N LEU A 94 7.08 -1.37 17.09
CA LEU A 94 6.91 -0.71 15.79
C LEU A 94 5.48 -0.20 15.62
N LYS A 95 4.47 -1.04 15.87
CA LYS A 95 3.05 -0.63 15.83
C LYS A 95 2.75 0.52 16.80
N SER A 96 3.33 0.49 17.99
CA SER A 96 3.17 1.57 18.98
C SER A 96 3.78 2.88 18.47
N VAL A 97 4.99 2.83 17.90
CA VAL A 97 5.66 4.02 17.35
C VAL A 97 4.93 4.55 16.12
N GLU A 98 4.48 3.69 15.22
CA GLU A 98 3.68 4.09 14.05
C GLU A 98 2.36 4.76 14.44
N SER A 99 1.66 4.23 15.45
CA SER A 99 0.42 4.85 15.93
C SER A 99 0.69 6.23 16.54
N LYS A 100 1.75 6.39 17.34
CA LYS A 100 2.20 7.69 17.87
C LYS A 100 2.57 8.65 16.76
N LEU A 101 3.32 8.19 15.76
CA LEU A 101 3.72 8.99 14.61
C LEU A 101 2.47 9.46 13.85
N LYS A 102 1.53 8.57 13.56
CA LYS A 102 0.27 8.90 12.89
C LYS A 102 -0.52 9.98 13.65
N ILE A 103 -0.60 9.89 14.97
CA ILE A 103 -1.25 10.89 15.83
C ILE A 103 -0.51 12.23 15.77
N LEU A 104 0.83 12.22 15.80
CA LEU A 104 1.64 13.43 15.72
C LEU A 104 1.55 14.10 14.34
N THR A 105 1.45 13.31 13.27
CA THR A 105 1.38 13.82 11.89
C THR A 105 -0.03 14.16 11.41
N SER A 106 -1.08 13.74 12.14
CA SER A 106 -2.46 14.10 11.79
C SER A 106 -2.78 15.56 12.12
N ALA A 107 -2.02 16.15 13.05
CA ALA A 107 -2.08 17.58 13.30
C ALA A 107 -1.18 18.32 12.28
N PRO A 108 -1.64 19.47 11.73
CA PRO A 108 -0.76 20.32 10.95
C PRO A 108 0.39 20.80 11.83
N THR A 109 1.60 20.83 11.28
CA THR A 109 2.75 21.44 11.95
C THR A 109 2.43 22.90 12.31
N THR A 110 3.01 23.39 13.41
CA THR A 110 2.75 24.73 13.94
C THR A 110 2.86 25.83 12.87
N LEU A 111 3.83 25.68 11.95
CA LEU A 111 4.05 26.62 10.85
C LEU A 111 2.91 26.57 9.81
N ALA A 112 2.43 25.38 9.45
CA ALA A 112 1.29 25.21 8.56
C ALA A 112 -0.01 25.72 9.20
N ALA A 113 -0.20 25.50 10.51
CA ALA A 113 -1.33 26.02 11.26
C ALA A 113 -1.35 27.56 11.30
N LEU A 114 -0.19 28.21 11.51
CA LEU A 114 -0.07 29.67 11.45
C LEU A 114 -0.43 30.22 10.06
N SER A 115 0.06 29.59 9.00
CA SER A 115 -0.30 29.99 7.63
C SER A 115 -1.81 29.85 7.36
N GLN A 116 -2.47 28.81 7.88
CA GLN A 116 -3.92 28.63 7.75
C GLN A 116 -4.69 29.71 8.53
N ILE A 117 -4.22 30.07 9.72
CA ILE A 117 -4.79 31.16 10.53
C ILE A 117 -4.71 32.49 9.76
N ASP A 118 -3.56 32.81 9.16
CA ASP A 118 -3.41 34.05 8.41
C ASP A 118 -4.30 34.09 7.17
N GLN A 119 -4.41 32.99 6.43
CA GLN A 119 -5.35 32.88 5.31
C GLN A 119 -6.81 33.03 5.76
N ALA A 120 -7.18 32.44 6.89
CA ALA A 120 -8.52 32.58 7.45
C ALA A 120 -8.82 34.03 7.85
N LYS A 121 -7.86 34.72 8.49
CA LYS A 121 -7.98 36.15 8.84
C LYS A 121 -8.14 37.03 7.60
N GLN A 122 -7.35 36.80 6.56
CA GLN A 122 -7.47 37.54 5.29
C GLN A 122 -8.84 37.32 4.65
N ARG A 123 -9.35 36.07 4.66
CA ARG A 123 -10.70 35.75 4.16
C ARG A 123 -11.78 36.48 4.95
N ILE A 124 -11.73 36.44 6.29
CA ILE A 124 -12.69 37.16 7.15
C ILE A 124 -12.70 38.64 6.80
N ASN A 125 -11.53 39.29 6.76
CA ASN A 125 -11.44 40.71 6.42
C ASN A 125 -12.01 41.00 5.03
N SER A 126 -11.69 40.17 4.03
CA SER A 126 -12.26 40.33 2.67
C SER A 126 -13.78 40.20 2.63
N MET A 127 -14.36 39.31 3.46
CA MET A 127 -15.81 39.12 3.57
C MET A 127 -16.47 40.28 4.31
N GLU A 128 -15.84 40.79 5.37
CA GLU A 128 -16.30 41.97 6.12
C GLU A 128 -16.33 43.21 5.23
N ILE A 129 -15.28 43.44 4.43
CA ILE A 129 -15.24 44.53 3.46
C ILE A 129 -16.39 44.38 2.46
N LYS A 130 -16.60 43.18 1.90
CA LYS A 130 -17.71 42.92 0.96
C LYS A 130 -19.08 43.16 1.60
N LEU A 131 -19.28 42.69 2.83
CA LEU A 131 -20.52 42.93 3.58
C LEU A 131 -20.74 44.42 3.82
N ASN A 132 -19.70 45.16 4.19
CA ASN A 132 -19.80 46.59 4.43
C ASN A 132 -20.10 47.34 3.13
N THR A 133 -19.47 46.98 2.02
CA THR A 133 -19.80 47.57 0.71
C THR A 133 -21.26 47.30 0.34
N LEU A 134 -21.75 46.06 0.48
CA LEU A 134 -23.14 45.72 0.17
C LEU A 134 -24.15 46.42 1.08
N ARG A 135 -23.81 46.62 2.36
CA ARG A 135 -24.65 47.37 3.30
C ARG A 135 -24.73 48.86 2.96
N ASN A 136 -23.66 49.45 2.45
CA ASN A 136 -23.59 50.89 2.18
C ASN A 136 -23.96 51.26 0.73
N SER A 137 -23.78 50.36 -0.24
CA SER A 137 -24.04 50.62 -1.67
C SER A 137 -25.48 50.38 -2.08
N THR A 138 -26.25 49.64 -1.27
CA THR A 138 -27.59 49.19 -1.61
C THR A 138 -28.55 49.63 -0.51
N ALA A 139 -29.58 50.40 -0.86
CA ALA A 139 -30.70 50.62 0.06
C ALA A 139 -31.30 49.24 0.38
N VAL A 140 -31.04 48.73 1.58
CA VAL A 140 -31.53 47.41 2.02
C VAL A 140 -33.01 47.57 2.32
N ILE A 141 -33.85 47.42 1.29
CA ILE A 141 -35.30 47.38 1.43
C ILE A 141 -35.65 45.98 1.92
N SER A 142 -36.42 45.89 3.01
CA SER A 142 -36.87 44.60 3.54
C SER A 142 -37.73 43.86 2.50
N ALA A 143 -37.78 42.52 2.59
CA ALA A 143 -38.61 41.71 1.69
C ALA A 143 -40.10 42.13 1.71
N ASP A 144 -40.58 42.60 2.86
CA ASP A 144 -41.96 43.07 3.04
C ASP A 144 -42.18 44.46 2.43
N GLU A 145 -41.24 45.38 2.62
CA GLU A 145 -41.27 46.72 2.01
C GLU A 145 -41.21 46.63 0.48
N LYS A 146 -40.41 45.69 -0.06
CA LYS A 146 -40.33 45.43 -1.50
C LYS A 146 -41.66 44.94 -2.06
N LYS A 147 -42.37 44.05 -1.37
CA LYS A 147 -43.70 43.58 -1.79
C LYS A 147 -44.70 44.73 -1.83
N LEU A 148 -44.73 45.56 -0.78
CA LEU A 148 -45.64 46.70 -0.69
C LEU A 148 -45.42 47.71 -1.81
N ILE A 149 -44.17 48.04 -2.13
CA ILE A 149 -43.81 48.93 -3.25
C ILE A 149 -44.24 48.32 -4.60
N LEU A 150 -44.05 47.02 -4.80
CA LEU A 150 -44.45 46.33 -6.04
C LEU A 150 -45.98 46.30 -6.21
N ASP A 151 -46.72 46.04 -5.13
CA ASP A 151 -48.19 46.03 -5.14
C ASP A 151 -48.76 47.43 -5.42
N GLN A 152 -48.17 48.46 -4.82
CA GLN A 152 -48.52 49.87 -5.08
C GLN A 152 -48.23 50.26 -6.53
N HIS A 153 -47.04 49.90 -7.04
CA HIS A 153 -46.68 50.12 -8.44
C HIS A 153 -47.67 49.40 -9.39
N GLN A 154 -48.06 48.17 -9.08
CA GLN A 154 -49.01 47.42 -9.89
C GLN A 154 -50.40 48.06 -9.91
N LYS A 155 -50.88 48.60 -8.79
CA LYS A 155 -52.16 49.33 -8.72
C LYS A 155 -52.12 50.60 -9.57
N LEU A 156 -51.11 51.44 -9.38
CA LEU A 156 -50.91 52.68 -10.14
C LEU A 156 -50.76 52.41 -11.64
N PHE A 157 -50.04 51.36 -12.02
CA PHE A 157 -49.87 50.98 -13.42
C PHE A 157 -51.18 50.52 -14.07
N LYS A 158 -52.03 49.79 -13.33
CA LYS A 158 -53.38 49.44 -13.79
C LYS A 158 -54.21 50.71 -14.01
N GLU A 159 -54.24 51.61 -13.03
CA GLU A 159 -54.98 52.88 -13.13
C GLU A 159 -54.52 53.74 -14.31
N TYR A 160 -53.21 53.89 -14.52
CA TYR A 160 -52.64 54.59 -15.68
C TYR A 160 -53.06 53.95 -17.02
N ARG A 161 -53.11 52.61 -17.09
CA ARG A 161 -53.54 51.88 -18.29
C ARG A 161 -55.04 52.03 -18.56
N TYR A 162 -55.86 52.14 -17.51
CA TYR A 162 -57.30 52.38 -17.63
C TYR A 162 -57.63 53.83 -17.99
N GLY A 163 -56.86 54.82 -17.47
CA GLY A 163 -57.07 56.24 -17.75
C GLY A 163 -56.55 56.75 -19.10
N ASN A 164 -55.74 55.96 -19.81
CA ASN A 164 -55.24 56.26 -21.17
C ASN A 164 -55.96 55.47 -22.28
N ARG A 165 -57.21 55.08 -22.03
CA ARG A 165 -58.15 54.50 -23.02
C ARG A 165 -59.32 55.45 -23.20
#